data_AF-A0A848XJS4-F1
#
_entry.id   AF-A0A848XJS4-F1
#
_cell.length_a   1.000
_cell.length_b   1.000
_cell.length_c   1.000
_cell.angle_alpha   90.00
_cell.angle_beta   90.00
_cell.angle_gamma   90.00
#
_symmetry.space_group_name_H-M   'P 1'
#
loop_
_entity.id
_entity.type
_entity.pdbx_description
1 polymer ?
#
loop_
_entity_poly.entity_id
_entity_poly.type
_entity_poly.pdbx_seq_one_letter_code
_entity_poly.pdbx_strand_id
1 'polypeptide(L)'
;MPDRQAGPKSATARNRQKAAPMLEILVSDTIRYGHLLAVAVGFGVSFHTEVHAARQRNTRIDQGFLDDMALRHRLILGSVIAMWVTGLAIMAIRTGFRIDAFSAKLWTKLAVVSILTANAMLIGRIALPILRRSEGRSIAEIGLLRQVPLFAVAGISSVSWLIALALGSSLFLKTAPATLFLTVLPYAYGIGITAAVIAGLALIHRDRASSAAEAEPRVAAPVHTEHSAPHDPAAADPAPQTAHDGVQPRRTRAQALAPEIAEMTDVLAVLNDTAPLPHRTKLPHRQQNAPAHLRPKSTLRQEAQAPANAPSKPIAAKPPVRRATEQRLRAAFVG
;
A
#
# COMPACT_ATOMS: atom_id res chain seq x y z
N MET A 1 -25.09 -54.96 51.53
CA MET A 1 -24.84 -53.55 51.17
C MET A 1 -23.48 -53.47 50.49
N PRO A 2 -23.38 -53.15 49.18
CA PRO A 2 -22.08 -52.94 48.57
C PRO A 2 -21.69 -51.46 48.64
N ASP A 3 -20.51 -51.25 49.23
CA ASP A 3 -19.85 -49.98 49.43
C ASP A 3 -19.28 -49.47 48.11
N ARG A 4 -19.78 -48.32 47.63
CA ARG A 4 -19.47 -47.77 46.30
C ARG A 4 -18.23 -46.88 46.42
N GLN A 5 -17.04 -47.47 46.26
CA GLN A 5 -15.78 -46.74 46.18
C GLN A 5 -15.74 -45.84 44.93
N ALA A 6 -15.95 -44.53 45.13
CA ALA A 6 -15.74 -43.51 44.12
C ALA A 6 -14.23 -43.25 43.93
N GLY A 7 -13.63 -43.90 42.93
CA GLY A 7 -12.20 -43.79 42.65
C GLY A 7 -11.73 -42.41 42.16
N PRO A 8 -10.44 -42.06 42.36
CA PRO A 8 -9.84 -40.73 42.14
C PRO A 8 -9.69 -40.26 40.67
N LYS A 9 -10.42 -40.85 39.72
CA LYS A 9 -10.30 -40.51 38.27
C LYS A 9 -10.90 -39.15 37.89
N SER A 10 -11.54 -38.43 38.81
CA SER A 10 -12.31 -37.21 38.51
C SER A 10 -11.50 -35.91 38.49
N ALA A 11 -10.35 -35.85 39.17
CA ALA A 11 -9.56 -34.62 39.27
C ALA A 11 -8.73 -34.33 38.00
N THR A 12 -8.07 -35.35 37.45
CA THR A 12 -7.20 -35.21 36.27
C THR A 12 -7.97 -34.89 34.99
N ALA A 13 -9.18 -35.46 34.83
CA ALA A 13 -10.05 -35.17 33.69
C ALA A 13 -10.55 -33.71 33.71
N ARG A 14 -10.88 -33.19 34.91
CA ARG A 14 -11.36 -31.82 35.11
C ARG A 14 -10.29 -30.77 34.80
N ASN A 15 -9.01 -31.06 35.08
CA ASN A 15 -7.91 -30.14 34.77
C ASN A 15 -7.59 -30.08 33.26
N ARG A 16 -7.69 -31.20 32.53
CA ARG A 16 -7.52 -31.20 31.06
C ARG A 16 -8.63 -30.42 30.34
N GLN A 17 -9.85 -30.50 30.85
CA GLN A 17 -11.00 -29.77 30.27
C GLN A 17 -10.90 -28.25 30.44
N LYS A 18 -10.21 -27.76 31.48
CA LYS A 18 -9.94 -26.33 31.69
C LYS A 18 -8.73 -25.80 30.91
N ALA A 19 -7.73 -26.65 30.64
CA ALA A 19 -6.52 -26.24 29.92
C ALA A 19 -6.75 -25.99 28.42
N ALA A 20 -7.63 -26.78 27.78
CA ALA A 20 -7.96 -26.63 26.36
C ALA A 20 -8.51 -25.23 25.98
N PRO A 21 -9.51 -24.66 26.69
CA PRO A 21 -10.03 -23.32 26.34
C PRO A 21 -9.02 -22.20 26.63
N MET A 22 -8.12 -22.37 27.61
CA MET A 22 -7.12 -21.35 27.93
C MET A 22 -6.05 -21.26 26.82
N LEU A 23 -5.61 -22.40 26.29
CA LEU A 23 -4.66 -22.44 25.18
C LEU A 23 -5.26 -21.82 23.90
N GLU A 24 -6.53 -22.10 23.60
CA GLU A 24 -7.21 -21.54 22.43
C GLU A 24 -7.30 -20.01 22.49
N ILE A 25 -7.62 -19.45 23.65
CA ILE A 25 -7.66 -18.00 23.87
C ILE A 25 -6.27 -17.39 23.66
N LEU A 26 -5.23 -17.97 24.27
CA LEU A 26 -3.85 -17.48 24.15
C LEU A 26 -3.36 -17.50 22.70
N VAL A 27 -3.64 -18.57 21.96
CA VAL A 27 -3.28 -18.67 20.54
C VAL A 27 -4.02 -17.62 19.71
N SER A 28 -5.35 -17.48 19.89
CA SER A 28 -6.16 -16.47 19.20
C SER A 28 -5.64 -15.06 19.44
N ASP A 29 -5.33 -14.71 20.69
CA ASP A 29 -4.89 -13.36 21.04
C ASP A 29 -3.46 -13.08 20.55
N THR A 30 -2.57 -14.07 20.58
CA THR A 30 -1.23 -13.97 20.00
C THR A 30 -1.30 -13.69 18.49
N ILE A 31 -2.16 -14.39 17.75
CA ILE A 31 -2.32 -14.17 16.31
C ILE A 31 -2.89 -12.78 16.04
N ARG A 32 -3.87 -12.32 16.82
CA ARG A 32 -4.43 -10.96 16.68
C ARG A 32 -3.40 -9.89 16.95
N TYR A 33 -2.61 -10.05 18.00
CA TYR A 33 -1.52 -9.13 18.33
C TYR A 33 -0.48 -9.10 17.20
N GLY A 34 -0.06 -10.26 16.71
CA GLY A 34 0.85 -10.36 15.57
C GLY A 34 0.31 -9.69 14.31
N HIS A 35 -1.00 -9.83 14.03
CA HIS A 35 -1.65 -9.15 12.91
C HIS A 35 -1.62 -7.62 13.07
N LEU A 36 -1.96 -7.12 14.27
CA LEU A 36 -1.92 -5.68 14.56
C LEU A 36 -0.51 -5.11 14.46
N LEU A 37 0.50 -5.86 14.93
CA LEU A 37 1.90 -5.47 14.80
C LEU A 37 2.33 -5.39 13.33
N ALA A 38 1.96 -6.38 12.52
CA ALA A 38 2.24 -6.35 11.07
C ALA A 38 1.59 -5.15 10.38
N VAL A 39 0.34 -4.82 10.73
CA VAL A 39 -0.35 -3.62 10.24
C VAL A 39 0.38 -2.35 10.67
N ALA A 40 0.78 -2.25 11.95
CA ALA A 40 1.45 -1.07 12.48
C ALA A 40 2.81 -0.82 11.82
N VAL A 41 3.62 -1.87 11.63
CA VAL A 41 4.91 -1.79 10.94
C VAL A 41 4.70 -1.43 9.47
N GLY A 42 3.81 -2.13 8.77
CA GLY A 42 3.54 -1.89 7.35
C GLY A 42 3.04 -0.47 7.08
N PHE A 43 2.06 -0.01 7.86
CA PHE A 43 1.54 1.35 7.76
C PHE A 43 2.58 2.40 8.11
N GLY A 44 3.27 2.24 9.25
CA GLY A 44 4.27 3.20 9.72
C GLY A 44 5.42 3.38 8.72
N VAL A 45 5.94 2.28 8.17
CA VAL A 45 6.99 2.33 7.14
C VAL A 45 6.46 2.95 5.86
N SER A 46 5.26 2.58 5.38
CA SER A 46 4.67 3.18 4.17
C SER A 46 4.47 4.68 4.33
N PHE A 47 3.84 5.12 5.42
CA PHE A 47 3.56 6.52 5.69
C PHE A 47 4.85 7.34 5.81
N HIS A 48 5.85 6.84 6.56
CA HIS A 48 7.15 7.49 6.64
C HIS A 48 7.80 7.58 5.26
N THR A 49 7.69 6.54 4.43
CA THR A 49 8.27 6.52 3.08
C THR A 49 7.65 7.60 2.19
N GLU A 50 6.33 7.73 2.22
CA GLU A 50 5.59 8.77 1.48
C GLU A 50 5.98 10.18 1.93
N VAL A 51 6.03 10.42 3.24
CA VAL A 51 6.45 11.72 3.80
C VAL A 51 7.91 12.03 3.45
N HIS A 52 8.80 11.04 3.53
CA HIS A 52 10.20 11.19 3.21
C HIS A 52 10.41 11.53 1.72
N ALA A 53 9.75 10.79 0.82
CA ALA A 53 9.78 11.07 -0.62
C ALA A 53 9.19 12.45 -0.94
N ALA A 54 8.09 12.84 -0.30
CA ALA A 54 7.51 14.16 -0.47
C ALA A 54 8.45 15.28 0.01
N ARG A 55 9.17 15.08 1.11
CA ARG A 55 10.15 16.06 1.62
C ARG A 55 11.39 16.18 0.72
N GLN A 56 11.86 15.07 0.17
CA GLN A 56 13.03 15.04 -0.72
C GLN A 56 12.70 15.27 -2.20
N ARG A 57 11.46 15.65 -2.54
CA ARG A 57 11.03 15.78 -3.95
C ARG A 57 11.84 16.79 -4.77
N ASN A 58 12.42 17.80 -4.12
CA ASN A 58 13.25 18.82 -4.77
C ASN A 58 14.77 18.58 -4.57
N THR A 59 15.13 17.48 -3.92
CA THR A 59 16.52 17.06 -3.74
C THR A 59 16.88 16.07 -4.86
N ARG A 60 18.14 16.07 -5.29
CA ARG A 60 18.62 15.09 -6.28
C ARG A 60 18.54 13.68 -5.69
N ILE A 61 18.03 12.75 -6.48
CA ILE A 61 17.99 11.33 -6.15
C ILE A 61 19.42 10.80 -6.16
N ASP A 62 19.90 10.35 -5.01
CA ASP A 62 21.19 9.69 -4.84
C ASP A 62 21.02 8.18 -4.56
N GLN A 63 22.14 7.43 -4.56
CA GLN A 63 22.13 6.01 -4.25
C GLN A 63 21.62 5.72 -2.83
N GLY A 64 21.94 6.59 -1.86
CA GLY A 64 21.48 6.46 -0.48
C GLY A 64 19.96 6.47 -0.37
N PHE A 65 19.30 7.41 -1.04
CA PHE A 65 17.84 7.46 -1.13
C PHE A 65 17.25 6.21 -1.79
N LEU A 66 17.86 5.71 -2.87
CA LEU A 66 17.40 4.52 -3.58
C LEU A 66 17.52 3.25 -2.73
N ASP A 67 18.61 3.10 -2.00
CA ASP A 67 18.85 1.99 -1.07
C ASP A 67 17.87 2.03 0.11
N ASP A 68 17.66 3.22 0.69
CA ASP A 68 16.65 3.44 1.73
C ASP A 68 15.25 3.08 1.25
N MET A 69 14.89 3.52 0.04
CA MET A 69 13.59 3.23 -0.57
C MET A 69 13.42 1.72 -0.82
N ALA A 70 14.47 1.04 -1.29
CA ALA A 70 14.46 -0.40 -1.50
C ALA A 70 14.34 -1.19 -0.17
N LEU A 71 15.04 -0.76 0.88
CA LEU A 71 14.93 -1.36 2.21
C LEU A 71 13.53 -1.21 2.78
N ARG A 72 12.97 0.00 2.75
CA ARG A 72 11.60 0.30 3.21
C ARG A 72 10.58 -0.54 2.44
N HIS A 73 10.75 -0.67 1.13
CA HIS A 73 9.89 -1.51 0.30
C HIS A 73 9.92 -2.99 0.73
N ARG A 74 11.11 -3.54 1.05
CA ARG A 74 11.23 -4.92 1.58
C ARG A 74 10.53 -5.08 2.93
N LEU A 75 10.63 -4.09 3.82
CA LEU A 75 9.93 -4.10 5.11
C LEU A 75 8.40 -4.08 4.93
N ILE A 76 7.90 -3.27 3.97
CA ILE A 76 6.49 -3.23 3.61
C ILE A 76 6.04 -4.60 3.08
N LEU A 77 6.80 -5.22 2.16
CA LEU A 77 6.50 -6.57 1.66
C LEU A 77 6.45 -7.61 2.78
N GLY A 78 7.45 -7.61 3.68
CA GLY A 78 7.47 -8.50 4.84
C GLY A 78 6.24 -8.32 5.73
N SER A 79 5.83 -7.07 5.95
CA SER A 79 4.63 -6.73 6.73
C SER A 79 3.35 -7.21 6.05
N VAL A 80 3.23 -7.04 4.73
CA VAL A 80 2.08 -7.54 3.94
C VAL A 80 2.00 -9.07 3.99
N ILE A 81 3.13 -9.77 3.87
CA ILE A 81 3.19 -11.23 4.01
C ILE A 81 2.72 -11.65 5.42
N ALA A 82 3.23 -11.00 6.46
CA ALA A 82 2.82 -11.27 7.83
C ALA A 82 1.32 -10.99 8.05
N MET A 83 0.79 -9.91 7.46
CA MET A 83 -0.64 -9.60 7.49
C MET A 83 -1.48 -10.68 6.82
N TRP A 84 -1.06 -11.22 5.67
CA TRP A 84 -1.74 -12.33 5.01
C TRP A 84 -1.75 -13.59 5.88
N VAL A 85 -0.58 -14.02 6.36
CA VAL A 85 -0.46 -15.24 7.16
C VAL A 85 -1.34 -15.15 8.42
N THR A 86 -1.20 -14.07 9.17
CA THR A 86 -1.99 -13.86 10.40
C THR A 86 -3.47 -13.60 10.11
N GLY A 87 -3.81 -12.88 9.04
CA GLY A 87 -5.18 -12.59 8.64
C GLY A 87 -5.93 -13.85 8.20
N LEU A 88 -5.29 -14.72 7.39
CA LEU A 88 -5.84 -16.01 7.01
C LEU A 88 -6.00 -16.93 8.21
N ALA A 89 -5.07 -16.92 9.17
CA ALA A 89 -5.22 -17.68 10.41
C ALA A 89 -6.43 -17.21 11.23
N ILE A 90 -6.62 -15.89 11.40
CA ILE A 90 -7.82 -15.33 12.07
C ILE A 90 -9.10 -15.72 11.33
N MET A 91 -9.08 -15.69 10.00
CA MET A 91 -10.22 -16.07 9.17
C MET A 91 -10.54 -17.56 9.33
N ALA A 92 -9.52 -18.44 9.27
CA ALA A 92 -9.66 -19.87 9.49
C ALA A 92 -10.32 -20.19 10.84
N ILE A 93 -9.83 -19.57 11.92
CA ILE A 93 -10.34 -19.79 13.28
C ILE A 93 -11.79 -19.29 13.40
N ARG A 94 -12.16 -18.18 12.77
CA ARG A 94 -13.49 -17.57 12.94
C ARG A 94 -14.57 -18.12 12.03
N THR A 95 -14.24 -18.50 10.80
CA THR A 95 -15.24 -18.91 9.80
C THR A 95 -15.03 -20.32 9.29
N GLY A 96 -13.88 -20.95 9.58
CA GLY A 96 -13.53 -22.24 8.99
C GLY A 96 -13.45 -22.19 7.46
N PHE A 97 -13.15 -21.02 6.88
CA PHE A 97 -13.17 -20.77 5.42
C PHE A 97 -14.52 -21.03 4.72
N ARG A 98 -15.61 -21.06 5.48
CA ARG A 98 -16.96 -21.15 4.92
C ARG A 98 -17.35 -19.85 4.25
N ILE A 99 -17.41 -19.85 2.91
CA ILE A 99 -17.69 -18.67 2.08
C ILE A 99 -19.06 -18.05 2.42
N ASP A 100 -20.05 -18.89 2.74
CA ASP A 100 -21.38 -18.49 3.19
C ASP A 100 -21.37 -17.69 4.51
N ALA A 101 -20.32 -17.84 5.32
CA ALA A 101 -20.14 -17.09 6.56
C ALA A 101 -19.43 -15.73 6.36
N PHE A 102 -19.04 -15.37 5.13
CA PHE A 102 -18.27 -14.15 4.89
C PHE A 102 -19.19 -12.93 4.80
N SER A 103 -19.09 -12.07 5.81
CA SER A 103 -19.73 -10.75 5.77
C SER A 103 -19.15 -9.85 4.68
N ALA A 104 -19.93 -8.88 4.19
CA ALA A 104 -19.44 -7.84 3.26
C ALA A 104 -18.19 -7.12 3.81
N LYS A 105 -18.15 -6.82 5.11
CA LYS A 105 -16.98 -6.23 5.78
C LYS A 105 -15.72 -7.10 5.66
N LEU A 106 -15.86 -8.43 5.76
CA LEU A 106 -14.73 -9.36 5.63
C LEU A 106 -14.22 -9.37 4.19
N TRP A 107 -15.13 -9.42 3.21
CA TRP A 107 -14.78 -9.31 1.79
C TRP A 107 -14.04 -8.02 1.47
N THR A 108 -14.49 -6.88 1.99
CA THR A 108 -13.80 -5.61 1.80
C THR A 108 -12.40 -5.62 2.41
N LYS A 109 -12.22 -6.18 3.61
CA LYS A 109 -10.89 -6.31 4.21
C LYS A 109 -9.96 -7.14 3.33
N LEU A 110 -10.45 -8.27 2.81
CA LEU A 110 -9.68 -9.13 1.91
C LEU A 110 -9.32 -8.40 0.62
N ALA A 111 -10.27 -7.68 0.01
CA ALA A 111 -10.04 -6.89 -1.19
C ALA A 111 -8.97 -5.80 -0.96
N VAL A 112 -9.05 -5.05 0.14
CA VAL A 112 -8.08 -4.00 0.47
C VAL A 112 -6.67 -4.57 0.66
N VAL A 113 -6.53 -5.69 1.37
CA VAL A 113 -5.21 -6.34 1.56
C VAL A 113 -4.68 -6.88 0.23
N SER A 114 -5.54 -7.42 -0.65
CA SER A 114 -5.15 -7.81 -2.01
C SER A 114 -4.68 -6.62 -2.84
N ILE A 115 -5.37 -5.49 -2.77
CA ILE A 115 -4.95 -4.27 -3.47
C ILE A 115 -3.61 -3.74 -2.92
N LEU A 116 -3.41 -3.75 -1.59
CA LEU A 116 -2.11 -3.42 -0.99
C LEU A 116 -0.98 -4.31 -1.50
N THR A 117 -1.27 -5.60 -1.67
CA THR A 117 -0.30 -6.58 -2.17
C THR A 117 0.05 -6.30 -3.63
N ALA A 118 -0.95 -6.09 -4.48
CA ALA A 118 -0.76 -5.70 -5.87
C ALA A 118 0.00 -4.37 -5.98
N ASN A 119 -0.34 -3.39 -5.15
CA ASN A 119 0.35 -2.09 -5.14
C ASN A 119 1.81 -2.20 -4.70
N ALA A 120 2.12 -2.99 -3.67
CA ALA A 120 3.50 -3.26 -3.29
C ALA A 120 4.28 -3.87 -4.46
N MET A 121 3.67 -4.81 -5.20
CA MET A 121 4.28 -5.36 -6.41
C MET A 121 4.48 -4.31 -7.51
N LEU A 122 3.54 -3.37 -7.69
CA LEU A 122 3.68 -2.25 -8.63
C LEU A 122 4.79 -1.27 -8.21
N ILE A 123 4.95 -0.99 -6.92
CA ILE A 123 6.05 -0.15 -6.41
C ILE A 123 7.41 -0.77 -6.80
N GLY A 124 7.57 -2.09 -6.62
CA GLY A 124 8.78 -2.80 -7.00
C GLY A 124 9.07 -2.81 -8.50
N ARG A 125 8.02 -2.86 -9.34
CA ARG A 125 8.14 -2.97 -10.80
C ARG A 125 8.10 -1.65 -11.57
N ILE A 126 7.50 -0.61 -11.00
CA ILE A 126 7.26 0.67 -11.68
C ILE A 126 7.97 1.79 -10.92
N ALA A 127 7.63 2.00 -9.65
CA ALA A 127 8.13 3.17 -8.93
C ALA A 127 9.65 3.12 -8.70
N LEU A 128 10.18 2.01 -8.19
CA LEU A 128 11.62 1.87 -7.95
C LEU A 128 12.43 1.98 -9.26
N PRO A 129 12.05 1.32 -10.38
CA PRO A 129 12.72 1.52 -11.66
C PRO A 129 12.67 2.96 -12.19
N ILE A 130 11.53 3.65 -12.08
CA ILE A 130 11.43 5.07 -12.47
C ILE A 130 12.41 5.90 -11.64
N LEU A 131 12.43 5.74 -10.32
CA LEU A 131 13.34 6.48 -9.44
C LEU A 131 14.81 6.19 -9.77
N ARG A 132 15.17 4.93 -10.02
CA ARG A 132 16.54 4.54 -10.41
C ARG A 132 16.99 5.16 -11.74
N ARG A 133 16.13 5.17 -12.75
CA ARG A 133 16.42 5.81 -14.05
C ARG A 133 16.52 7.34 -13.96
N SER A 134 16.02 7.90 -12.88
CA SER A 134 16.06 9.33 -12.57
C SER A 134 17.16 9.70 -11.57
N GLU A 135 18.11 8.80 -11.30
CA GLU A 135 19.29 9.12 -10.48
C GLU A 135 20.01 10.38 -10.97
N GLY A 136 20.43 11.22 -10.02
CA GLY A 136 21.05 12.53 -10.29
C GLY A 136 20.06 13.66 -10.59
N ARG A 137 18.78 13.36 -10.82
CA ARG A 137 17.69 14.34 -10.98
C ARG A 137 16.81 14.40 -9.74
N SER A 138 16.10 15.51 -9.52
CA SER A 138 15.07 15.57 -8.49
C SER A 138 13.76 14.95 -8.97
N ILE A 139 12.87 14.54 -8.05
CA ILE A 139 11.53 14.04 -8.41
C ILE A 139 10.74 15.12 -9.16
N ALA A 140 10.94 16.40 -8.78
CA ALA A 140 10.35 17.55 -9.43
C ALA A 140 10.83 17.76 -10.89
N GLU A 141 12.00 17.23 -11.27
CA GLU A 141 12.55 17.31 -12.65
C GLU A 141 12.10 16.15 -13.54
N ILE A 142 11.46 15.12 -12.96
CA ILE A 142 10.93 13.99 -13.72
C ILE A 142 9.78 14.48 -14.63
N GLY A 143 9.64 13.89 -15.82
CA GLY A 143 8.54 14.19 -16.73
C GLY A 143 7.17 13.79 -16.16
N LEU A 144 6.12 14.49 -16.58
CA LEU A 144 4.77 14.35 -16.01
C LEU A 144 4.24 12.91 -16.15
N LEU A 145 4.51 12.26 -17.29
CA LEU A 145 4.06 10.90 -17.57
C LEU A 145 4.66 9.86 -16.61
N ARG A 146 5.85 10.13 -16.07
CA ARG A 146 6.49 9.28 -15.05
C ARG A 146 6.13 9.68 -13.62
N GLN A 147 5.76 10.94 -13.39
CA GLN A 147 5.29 11.42 -12.08
C GLN A 147 3.91 10.87 -11.72
N VAL A 148 2.97 10.83 -12.68
CA VAL A 148 1.61 10.31 -12.46
C VAL A 148 1.60 8.90 -11.86
N PRO A 149 2.30 7.89 -12.42
CA PRO A 149 2.31 6.56 -11.82
C PRO A 149 2.99 6.52 -10.45
N LEU A 150 4.02 7.35 -10.19
CA LEU A 150 4.64 7.46 -8.86
C LEU A 150 3.63 7.94 -7.82
N PHE A 151 2.87 8.99 -8.12
CA PHE A 151 1.84 9.50 -7.22
C PHE A 151 0.62 8.59 -7.12
N ALA A 152 0.28 7.87 -8.20
CA ALA A 152 -0.82 6.92 -8.19
C ALA A 152 -0.52 5.74 -7.24
N VAL A 153 0.68 5.14 -7.31
CA VAL A 153 1.04 4.05 -6.39
C VAL A 153 1.17 4.51 -4.95
N ALA A 154 1.65 5.75 -4.72
CA ALA A 154 1.66 6.36 -3.40
C ALA A 154 0.24 6.55 -2.87
N GLY A 155 -0.66 7.15 -3.67
CA GLY A 155 -2.06 7.36 -3.32
C GLY A 155 -2.82 6.05 -3.05
N ILE A 156 -2.65 5.03 -3.91
CA ILE A 156 -3.20 3.68 -3.69
C ILE A 156 -2.72 3.14 -2.34
N SER A 157 -1.44 3.32 -2.01
CA SER A 157 -0.88 2.88 -0.73
C SER A 157 -1.57 3.60 0.44
N SER A 158 -1.52 4.93 0.49
CA SER A 158 -2.06 5.73 1.60
C SER A 158 -3.54 5.44 1.83
N VAL A 159 -4.35 5.45 0.76
CA VAL A 159 -5.79 5.25 0.86
C VAL A 159 -6.12 3.83 1.32
N SER A 160 -5.40 2.81 0.83
CA SER A 160 -5.63 1.42 1.27
C SER A 160 -5.33 1.23 2.75
N TRP A 161 -4.24 1.82 3.25
CA TRP A 161 -3.93 1.78 4.67
C TRP A 161 -4.98 2.48 5.52
N LEU A 162 -5.42 3.68 5.12
CA LEU A 162 -6.45 4.43 5.83
C LEU A 162 -7.78 3.67 5.89
N ILE A 163 -8.19 3.06 4.77
CA ILE A 163 -9.39 2.22 4.74
C ILE A 163 -9.22 0.96 5.59
N ALA A 164 -8.07 0.28 5.52
CA ALA A 164 -7.80 -0.90 6.34
C ALA A 164 -7.90 -0.57 7.85
N LEU A 165 -7.32 0.56 8.27
CA LEU A 165 -7.42 1.08 9.64
C LEU A 165 -8.87 1.40 10.01
N ALA A 166 -9.61 2.12 9.16
CA ALA A 166 -11.01 2.43 9.40
C ALA A 166 -11.88 1.16 9.54
N LEU A 167 -11.68 0.17 8.67
CA LEU A 167 -12.37 -1.13 8.76
C LEU A 167 -11.97 -1.93 10.02
N GLY A 168 -10.74 -1.74 10.50
CA GLY A 168 -10.19 -2.35 11.70
C GLY A 168 -10.78 -1.76 12.98
N SER A 169 -10.87 -0.43 13.08
CA SER A 169 -11.20 0.29 14.31
C SER A 169 -12.68 0.69 14.44
N SER A 170 -13.40 0.85 13.32
CA SER A 170 -14.74 1.41 13.36
C SER A 170 -15.81 0.42 13.84
N LEU A 171 -16.47 0.79 14.94
CA LEU A 171 -17.68 0.15 15.44
C LEU A 171 -18.87 0.38 14.52
N PHE A 172 -18.99 1.59 13.93
CA PHE A 172 -20.05 1.93 12.97
C PHE A 172 -20.04 1.00 11.75
N LEU A 173 -18.85 0.70 11.22
CA LEU A 173 -18.71 -0.22 10.09
C LEU A 173 -19.06 -1.67 10.45
N LYS A 174 -19.26 -2.04 11.72
CA LYS A 174 -19.72 -3.38 12.08
C LYS A 174 -21.20 -3.60 11.71
N THR A 175 -22.01 -2.55 11.76
CA THR A 175 -23.45 -2.58 11.49
C THR A 175 -23.84 -1.91 10.18
N ALA A 176 -22.86 -1.43 9.42
CA ALA A 176 -23.09 -0.76 8.15
C ALA A 176 -23.71 -1.70 7.11
N PRO A 177 -24.62 -1.19 6.26
CA PRO A 177 -25.24 -1.97 5.19
C PRO A 177 -24.20 -2.35 4.11
N ALA A 178 -24.45 -3.45 3.39
CA ALA A 178 -23.58 -3.93 2.31
C ALA A 178 -23.34 -2.86 1.22
N THR A 179 -24.32 -2.01 0.95
CA THR A 179 -24.23 -0.89 -0.01
C THR A 179 -23.07 0.07 0.29
N LEU A 180 -22.77 0.30 1.57
CA LEU A 180 -21.65 1.16 1.95
C LEU A 180 -20.32 0.56 1.47
N PHE A 181 -20.16 -0.76 1.57
CA PHE A 181 -18.94 -1.46 1.19
C PHE A 181 -18.79 -1.65 -0.32
N LEU A 182 -19.90 -1.84 -1.03
CA LEU A 182 -19.91 -2.13 -2.47
C LEU A 182 -19.94 -0.86 -3.33
N THR A 183 -20.46 0.26 -2.80
CA THR A 183 -20.66 1.48 -3.58
C THR A 183 -19.84 2.62 -3.00
N VAL A 184 -20.14 3.04 -1.76
CA VAL A 184 -19.55 4.25 -1.16
C VAL A 184 -18.04 4.11 -1.00
N LEU A 185 -17.58 2.97 -0.49
CA LEU A 185 -16.17 2.75 -0.19
C LEU A 185 -15.29 2.70 -1.46
N PRO A 186 -15.67 2.01 -2.56
CA PRO A 186 -14.95 2.11 -3.83
C PRO A 186 -14.91 3.53 -4.43
N TYR A 187 -16.00 4.30 -4.34
CA TYR A 187 -15.98 5.70 -4.79
C TYR A 187 -15.03 6.56 -3.94
N ALA A 188 -15.13 6.44 -2.61
CA ALA A 188 -14.22 7.14 -1.70
C ALA A 188 -12.76 6.74 -1.95
N TYR A 189 -12.52 5.47 -2.26
CA TYR A 189 -11.20 4.96 -2.63
C TYR A 189 -10.65 5.62 -3.90
N GLY A 190 -11.44 5.63 -4.98
CA GLY A 190 -11.06 6.27 -6.24
C GLY A 190 -10.84 7.78 -6.10
N ILE A 191 -11.73 8.47 -5.37
CA ILE A 191 -11.58 9.91 -5.08
C ILE A 191 -10.30 10.16 -4.29
N GLY A 192 -10.00 9.34 -3.28
CA GLY A 192 -8.78 9.46 -2.48
C GLY A 192 -7.51 9.33 -3.33
N ILE A 193 -7.47 8.37 -4.25
CA ILE A 193 -6.33 8.19 -5.17
C ILE A 193 -6.19 9.41 -6.09
N THR A 194 -7.28 9.84 -6.73
CA THR A 194 -7.27 11.00 -7.61
C THR A 194 -6.83 12.26 -6.87
N ALA A 195 -7.30 12.47 -5.63
CA ALA A 195 -6.88 13.58 -4.79
C ALA A 195 -5.38 13.53 -4.46
N ALA A 196 -4.85 12.34 -4.15
CA ALA A 196 -3.42 12.16 -3.89
C ALA A 196 -2.56 12.47 -5.12
N VAL A 197 -2.99 12.05 -6.31
CA VAL A 197 -2.31 12.37 -7.58
C VAL A 197 -2.31 13.87 -7.84
N ILE A 198 -3.48 14.52 -7.75
CA ILE A 198 -3.62 15.96 -7.95
C ILE A 198 -2.75 16.72 -6.94
N ALA A 199 -2.76 16.32 -5.67
CA ALA A 199 -1.96 16.96 -4.63
C ALA A 199 -0.45 16.82 -4.91
N GLY A 200 0.02 15.63 -5.29
CA GLY A 200 1.42 15.39 -5.65
C GLY A 200 1.88 16.25 -6.82
N LEU A 201 1.07 16.33 -7.88
CA LEU A 201 1.37 17.18 -9.03
C LEU A 201 1.35 18.67 -8.67
N ALA A 202 0.36 19.12 -7.91
CA ALA A 202 0.25 20.51 -7.47
C ALA A 202 1.46 20.94 -6.64
N LEU A 203 1.98 20.06 -5.77
CA LEU A 203 3.19 20.31 -5.00
C LEU A 203 4.42 20.50 -5.90
N ILE A 204 4.59 19.67 -6.94
CA ILE A 204 5.69 19.81 -7.89
C ILE A 204 5.56 21.10 -8.71
N HIS A 205 4.37 21.42 -9.20
CA HIS A 205 4.14 22.67 -9.95
C HIS A 205 4.46 23.90 -9.11
N ARG A 206 4.12 23.90 -7.82
CA ARG A 206 4.46 24.97 -6.89
C ARG A 206 5.97 25.13 -6.75
N ASP A 207 6.72 24.04 -6.57
CA ASP A 207 8.18 24.11 -6.40
C ASP A 207 8.88 24.64 -7.66
N ARG A 208 8.41 24.24 -8.85
CA ARG A 208 8.91 24.75 -10.13
C ARG A 208 8.66 26.26 -10.29
N ALA A 209 7.47 26.73 -9.91
CA ALA A 209 7.13 28.15 -9.96
C ALA A 209 7.99 28.97 -9.00
N SER A 210 8.22 28.48 -7.78
CA SER A 210 9.11 29.14 -6.81
C SER A 210 10.56 29.22 -7.31
N SER A 211 11.06 28.15 -7.95
CA SER A 211 12.41 28.13 -8.51
C SER A 211 12.58 29.09 -9.70
N ALA A 212 11.55 29.23 -10.54
CA ALA A 212 11.56 30.18 -11.66
C ALA A 212 11.55 31.65 -11.18
N ALA A 213 10.74 31.96 -10.17
CA ALA A 213 10.66 33.30 -9.60
C ALA A 213 11.99 33.76 -8.95
N GLU A 214 12.75 32.83 -8.34
CA GLU A 214 14.05 33.13 -7.75
C GLU A 214 15.15 33.35 -8.81
N ALA A 215 15.02 32.74 -9.99
CA ALA A 215 15.97 32.91 -11.09
C ALA A 215 15.85 34.27 -11.80
N GLU A 216 14.69 34.94 -11.70
CA GLU A 216 14.35 36.10 -12.55
C GLU A 216 14.97 37.47 -12.15
N PRO A 217 15.35 37.82 -10.89
CA PRO A 217 15.71 39.22 -10.59
C PRO A 217 17.17 39.48 -10.17
N ARG A 218 18.16 38.65 -10.55
CA ARG A 218 19.58 38.95 -10.24
C ARG A 218 20.39 39.54 -11.41
N VAL A 219 19.82 39.59 -12.62
CA VAL A 219 20.49 40.16 -13.81
C VAL A 219 20.16 41.66 -14.00
N ALA A 220 19.14 42.18 -13.32
CA ALA A 220 18.66 43.56 -13.50
C ALA A 220 18.98 44.50 -12.32
N ALA A 221 20.00 44.21 -11.51
CA ALA A 221 20.57 45.26 -10.67
C ALA A 221 21.38 46.17 -11.59
N PRO A 222 20.96 47.42 -11.85
CA PRO A 222 21.77 48.35 -12.62
C PRO A 222 23.09 48.49 -11.87
N VAL A 223 24.18 48.05 -12.51
CA VAL A 223 25.52 48.43 -12.09
C VAL A 223 25.51 49.95 -12.12
N HIS A 224 25.44 50.57 -10.94
CA HIS A 224 25.67 51.99 -10.79
C HIS A 224 27.11 52.24 -11.25
N THR A 225 27.27 52.52 -12.55
CA THR A 225 28.44 53.17 -13.10
C THR A 225 28.43 54.60 -12.56
N GLU A 226 28.94 54.80 -11.35
CA GLU A 226 29.61 56.05 -10.99
C GLU A 226 30.86 56.13 -11.88
N HIS A 227 30.71 56.66 -13.08
CA HIS A 227 31.86 57.14 -13.86
C HIS A 227 31.61 58.61 -14.20
N SER A 228 32.31 59.44 -13.45
CA SER A 228 32.46 60.88 -13.66
C SER A 228 32.89 61.21 -15.09
N ALA A 229 32.22 62.16 -15.73
CA ALA A 229 32.73 62.95 -16.86
C ALA A 229 33.61 64.12 -16.33
N PRO A 230 34.36 64.92 -17.12
CA PRO A 230 34.24 65.16 -18.59
C PRO A 230 35.57 65.40 -19.40
N HIS A 231 35.39 65.69 -20.71
CA HIS A 231 36.35 66.12 -21.78
C HIS A 231 37.08 64.99 -22.54
N ASP A 232 37.03 64.91 -23.88
CA ASP A 232 37.33 65.93 -24.90
C ASP A 232 36.57 65.68 -26.25
N PRO A 233 36.40 66.69 -27.14
CA PRO A 233 35.75 66.52 -28.45
C PRO A 233 36.76 66.53 -29.61
N ALA A 234 36.96 65.42 -30.32
CA ALA A 234 37.45 65.47 -31.69
C ALA A 234 37.27 64.14 -32.45
N ALA A 235 36.55 64.26 -33.58
CA ALA A 235 36.77 63.59 -34.86
C ALA A 235 36.19 62.19 -35.14
N ALA A 236 35.46 62.18 -36.28
CA ALA A 236 35.32 61.13 -37.30
C ALA A 236 34.22 60.06 -37.15
N ASP A 237 33.07 60.40 -37.75
CA ASP A 237 32.27 59.70 -38.79
C ASP A 237 32.23 58.15 -38.92
N PRO A 238 31.13 57.60 -39.48
CA PRO A 238 30.52 56.37 -39.02
C PRO A 238 30.68 55.20 -40.00
N ALA A 239 30.68 53.97 -39.47
CA ALA A 239 30.50 52.76 -40.26
C ALA A 239 29.16 52.09 -39.87
N PRO A 240 28.29 51.74 -40.85
CA PRO A 240 27.01 51.12 -40.56
C PRO A 240 27.23 49.63 -40.27
N GLN A 241 27.14 49.23 -39.00
CA GLN A 241 27.03 47.82 -38.65
C GLN A 241 25.61 47.34 -39.00
N THR A 242 25.55 46.57 -40.08
CA THR A 242 24.38 45.83 -40.53
C THR A 242 23.92 44.89 -39.43
N ALA A 243 22.76 45.19 -38.87
CA ALA A 243 22.00 44.33 -37.98
C ALA A 243 21.66 43.02 -38.71
N HIS A 244 22.39 41.95 -38.40
CA HIS A 244 21.94 40.60 -38.69
C HIS A 244 20.83 40.25 -37.70
N ASP A 245 19.59 40.54 -38.09
CA ASP A 245 18.38 39.96 -37.52
C ASP A 245 18.46 38.43 -37.70
N GLY A 246 19.02 37.78 -36.69
CA GLY A 246 18.99 36.34 -36.51
C GLY A 246 17.56 35.91 -36.23
N VAL A 247 16.79 35.71 -37.29
CA VAL A 247 15.53 34.96 -37.27
C VAL A 247 15.82 33.58 -36.66
N GLN A 248 15.62 33.44 -35.35
CA GLN A 248 15.65 32.12 -34.74
C GLN A 248 14.56 31.29 -35.44
N PRO A 249 14.91 30.17 -36.08
CA PRO A 249 13.94 29.35 -36.77
C PRO A 249 12.89 28.93 -35.74
N ARG A 250 11.63 29.30 -36.01
CA ARG A 250 10.46 28.82 -35.26
C ARG A 250 10.64 27.31 -35.08
N ARG A 251 10.98 26.88 -33.86
CA ARG A 251 10.99 25.47 -33.48
C ARG A 251 9.63 24.92 -33.87
N THR A 252 9.60 24.15 -34.94
CA THR A 252 8.37 23.55 -35.45
C THR A 252 7.75 22.72 -34.32
N ARG A 253 6.43 22.78 -34.15
CA ARG A 253 5.67 22.05 -33.12
C ARG A 253 6.06 20.56 -33.02
N ALA A 254 6.52 19.97 -34.12
CA ALA A 254 7.09 18.61 -34.18
C ALA A 254 8.34 18.41 -33.31
N GLN A 255 9.27 19.37 -33.23
CA GLN A 255 10.46 19.29 -32.38
C GLN A 255 10.13 19.47 -30.89
N ALA A 256 9.06 20.19 -30.56
CA ALA A 256 8.59 20.32 -29.19
C ALA A 256 7.94 19.02 -28.65
N LEU A 257 7.36 18.19 -29.53
CA LEU A 257 6.69 16.93 -29.17
C LEU A 257 7.63 15.71 -29.16
N ALA A 258 8.79 15.79 -29.80
CA ALA A 258 9.79 14.71 -29.82
C ALA A 258 10.16 14.16 -28.42
N PRO A 259 10.41 14.99 -27.38
CA PRO A 259 10.70 14.47 -26.04
C PRO A 259 9.49 13.78 -25.39
N GLU A 260 8.26 14.23 -25.66
CA GLU A 260 7.03 13.65 -25.10
C GLU A 260 6.73 12.28 -25.72
N ILE A 261 6.93 12.13 -27.03
CA ILE A 261 6.80 10.84 -27.73
C ILE A 261 7.86 9.84 -27.25
N ALA A 262 9.11 10.30 -27.06
CA ALA A 262 10.17 9.47 -26.50
C ALA A 262 9.86 9.05 -25.05
N GLU A 263 9.29 9.95 -24.25
CA GLU A 263 8.86 9.64 -22.88
C GLU A 263 7.72 8.62 -22.85
N MET A 264 6.71 8.79 -23.70
CA MET A 264 5.58 7.86 -23.81
C MET A 264 6.05 6.46 -24.27
N THR A 265 7.00 6.40 -25.19
CA THR A 265 7.58 5.12 -25.65
C THR A 265 8.38 4.43 -24.55
N ASP A 266 9.15 5.15 -23.73
CA ASP A 266 9.88 4.56 -22.59
C ASP A 266 8.92 4.11 -21.47
N VAL A 267 7.84 4.86 -21.20
CA VAL A 267 6.80 4.44 -20.25
C VAL A 267 6.11 3.17 -20.72
N LEU A 268 5.73 3.10 -22.00
CA LEU A 268 5.16 1.88 -22.59
C LEU A 268 6.16 0.73 -22.56
N ALA A 269 7.44 0.98 -22.79
CA ALA A 269 8.49 -0.03 -22.65
C ALA A 269 8.59 -0.54 -21.21
N VAL A 270 8.56 0.32 -20.18
CA VAL A 270 8.53 -0.10 -18.77
C VAL A 270 7.31 -0.96 -18.45
N LEU A 271 6.14 -0.58 -18.97
CA LEU A 271 4.91 -1.34 -18.76
C LEU A 271 4.96 -2.69 -19.48
N ASN A 272 5.56 -2.74 -20.68
CA ASN A 272 5.65 -3.95 -21.51
C ASN A 272 6.78 -4.90 -21.07
N ASP A 273 7.86 -4.38 -20.48
CA ASP A 273 9.00 -5.13 -19.94
C ASP A 273 8.69 -5.79 -18.58
N THR A 274 7.41 -5.83 -18.19
CA THR A 274 6.90 -6.66 -17.08
C THR A 274 6.80 -8.15 -17.42
N ALA A 275 7.37 -8.56 -18.55
CA ALA A 275 7.59 -9.96 -18.91
C ALA A 275 8.34 -10.71 -17.78
N PRO A 276 8.05 -12.01 -17.57
CA PRO A 276 8.58 -12.76 -16.44
C PRO A 276 10.11 -12.77 -16.46
N LEU A 277 10.71 -12.40 -15.33
CA LEU A 277 12.15 -12.38 -15.09
C LEU A 277 12.82 -13.63 -15.70
N PRO A 278 13.90 -13.47 -16.51
CA PRO A 278 14.64 -14.62 -17.00
C PRO A 278 15.14 -15.45 -15.82
N HIS A 279 14.91 -16.75 -15.91
CA HIS A 279 15.29 -17.73 -14.91
C HIS A 279 16.73 -17.52 -14.43
N ARG A 280 16.83 -17.28 -13.13
CA ARG A 280 18.05 -17.23 -12.33
C ARG A 280 19.06 -18.28 -12.81
N THR A 281 20.14 -17.81 -13.43
CA THR A 281 21.25 -18.60 -13.94
C THR A 281 21.83 -19.47 -12.82
N LYS A 282 22.07 -20.74 -13.16
CA LYS A 282 22.56 -21.82 -12.28
C LYS A 282 23.76 -21.37 -11.45
N LEU A 283 23.65 -21.49 -10.13
CA LEU A 283 24.80 -21.55 -9.22
C LEU A 283 25.59 -22.84 -9.51
N PRO A 284 26.93 -22.82 -9.51
CA PRO A 284 27.74 -24.01 -9.71
C PRO A 284 27.58 -25.00 -8.54
N HIS A 285 27.48 -26.28 -8.92
CA HIS A 285 27.34 -27.45 -8.06
C HIS A 285 28.33 -27.45 -6.89
N ARG A 286 27.82 -27.34 -5.66
CA ARG A 286 28.52 -27.83 -4.47
C ARG A 286 28.05 -29.25 -4.20
N GLN A 287 28.90 -30.18 -4.59
CA GLN A 287 28.83 -31.62 -4.34
C GLN A 287 28.81 -31.85 -2.82
N GLN A 288 27.69 -32.35 -2.28
CA GLN A 288 27.61 -32.82 -0.90
C GLN A 288 27.06 -34.24 -0.90
N ASN A 289 27.88 -35.10 -0.30
CA ASN A 289 27.74 -36.54 -0.19
C ASN A 289 26.48 -36.93 0.58
N ALA A 290 25.79 -37.94 0.06
CA ALA A 290 24.86 -38.77 0.80
C ALA A 290 25.59 -39.58 1.89
N PRO A 291 24.85 -40.09 2.89
CA PRO A 291 24.59 -41.53 2.79
C PRO A 291 23.12 -41.91 3.02
N ALA A 292 22.80 -43.02 2.37
CA ALA A 292 21.57 -43.79 2.46
C ALA A 292 21.27 -44.25 3.90
N HIS A 293 19.99 -44.42 4.23
CA HIS A 293 19.42 -45.71 4.66
C HIS A 293 17.95 -45.60 5.08
N LEU A 294 17.17 -46.60 4.62
CA LEU A 294 15.91 -47.16 5.17
C LEU A 294 14.65 -46.28 5.02
N ARG A 295 13.44 -46.78 4.71
CA ARG A 295 12.81 -47.97 4.10
C ARG A 295 11.29 -47.64 4.18
N PRO A 296 10.42 -48.10 3.27
CA PRO A 296 9.00 -47.72 3.28
C PRO A 296 8.16 -48.68 4.14
N LYS A 297 7.08 -48.17 4.75
CA LYS A 297 5.97 -49.00 5.24
C LYS A 297 4.63 -48.50 4.70
N SER A 298 4.08 -49.37 3.87
CA SER A 298 2.71 -49.48 3.40
C SER A 298 1.74 -49.96 4.49
N THR A 299 0.55 -49.37 4.53
CA THR A 299 -0.74 -49.92 5.01
C THR A 299 -1.79 -48.89 4.58
N LEU A 300 -2.68 -49.06 3.58
CA LEU A 300 -3.72 -50.09 3.35
C LEU A 300 -4.57 -50.39 4.59
N ARG A 301 -5.69 -49.68 4.76
CA ARG A 301 -7.01 -50.15 5.27
C ARG A 301 -8.04 -49.01 5.18
N GLN A 302 -9.07 -49.04 4.31
CA GLN A 302 -10.34 -49.80 4.29
C GLN A 302 -11.50 -49.09 5.03
N GLU A 303 -12.66 -49.08 4.37
CA GLU A 303 -14.05 -48.91 4.86
C GLU A 303 -14.46 -47.52 5.41
N ALA A 304 -15.37 -46.79 4.74
CA ALA A 304 -16.82 -47.02 4.59
C ALA A 304 -17.60 -46.88 5.91
N GLN A 305 -18.38 -45.80 6.06
CA GLN A 305 -19.81 -45.86 6.38
C GLN A 305 -20.44 -44.47 6.57
N ALA A 306 -21.48 -44.24 5.77
CA ALA A 306 -22.52 -43.25 6.03
C ALA A 306 -23.51 -43.79 7.09
N PRO A 307 -24.13 -42.89 7.86
CA PRO A 307 -25.58 -42.92 8.00
C PRO A 307 -26.15 -41.49 7.77
N ALA A 308 -27.14 -41.30 6.89
CA ALA A 308 -28.55 -41.62 7.04
C ALA A 308 -29.21 -40.94 8.26
N ASN A 309 -30.02 -39.92 7.94
CA ASN A 309 -31.26 -39.48 8.60
C ASN A 309 -31.26 -39.28 10.12
N ALA A 310 -31.26 -38.02 10.53
CA ALA A 310 -31.80 -37.59 11.83
C ALA A 310 -32.91 -36.54 11.61
N PRO A 311 -34.06 -36.67 12.31
CA PRO A 311 -35.24 -35.83 12.11
C PRO A 311 -35.09 -34.42 12.70
N SER A 312 -35.63 -33.46 11.94
CA SER A 312 -35.77 -32.04 12.27
C SER A 312 -36.57 -31.82 13.55
N LYS A 313 -35.95 -31.18 14.55
CA LYS A 313 -36.63 -30.65 15.73
C LYS A 313 -37.46 -29.41 15.37
N PRO A 314 -38.69 -29.26 15.90
CA PRO A 314 -39.51 -28.07 15.70
C PRO A 314 -38.88 -26.87 16.41
N ILE A 315 -38.80 -25.77 15.67
CA ILE A 315 -38.33 -24.46 16.11
C ILE A 315 -39.35 -23.87 17.08
N ALA A 316 -39.01 -23.81 18.37
CA ALA A 316 -39.77 -23.07 19.35
C ALA A 316 -39.57 -21.56 19.10
N ALA A 317 -40.66 -20.87 18.80
CA ALA A 317 -40.69 -19.43 18.61
C ALA A 317 -40.21 -18.68 19.86
N LYS A 318 -39.15 -17.89 19.72
CA LYS A 318 -38.71 -16.93 20.74
C LYS A 318 -39.73 -15.78 20.82
N PRO A 319 -40.21 -15.39 22.02
CA PRO A 319 -41.08 -14.22 22.16
C PRO A 319 -40.29 -12.93 21.85
N PRO A 320 -40.97 -11.89 21.32
CA PRO A 320 -40.32 -10.66 20.88
C PRO A 320 -39.82 -9.82 22.07
N VAL A 321 -38.49 -9.82 22.28
CA VAL A 321 -37.76 -8.94 23.22
C VAL A 321 -37.63 -7.51 22.64
N ARG A 322 -38.74 -6.94 22.17
CA ARG A 322 -38.76 -5.57 21.62
C ARG A 322 -39.58 -4.57 22.44
N ARG A 323 -40.44 -5.03 23.36
CA ARG A 323 -41.29 -4.13 24.17
C ARG A 323 -40.65 -3.60 25.46
N ALA A 324 -39.65 -4.29 26.03
CA ALA A 324 -39.05 -3.87 27.30
C ALA A 324 -38.09 -2.67 27.16
N THR A 325 -37.46 -2.49 25.99
CA THR A 325 -36.47 -1.41 25.78
C THR A 325 -37.14 -0.09 25.42
N GLU A 326 -38.28 -0.12 24.71
CA GLU A 326 -39.03 1.10 24.36
C GLU A 326 -39.75 1.72 25.56
N GLN A 327 -40.21 0.91 26.53
CA GLN A 327 -40.80 1.44 27.77
C GLN A 327 -39.77 2.14 28.66
N ARG A 328 -38.51 1.66 28.70
CA ARG A 328 -37.44 2.33 29.47
C ARG A 328 -36.98 3.65 28.85
N LEU A 329 -37.03 3.78 27.52
CA LEU A 329 -36.68 5.03 26.84
C LEU A 329 -37.76 6.10 26.96
N ARG A 330 -39.05 5.72 27.02
CA ARG A 330 -40.14 6.68 27.23
C ARG A 330 -40.18 7.24 28.65
N ALA A 331 -39.77 6.47 29.66
CA ALA A 331 -39.70 6.94 31.04
C ALA A 331 -38.55 7.94 31.30
N ALA A 332 -37.54 8.00 30.42
CA ALA A 332 -36.39 8.88 30.59
C ALA A 332 -36.54 10.26 29.91
N PHE A 333 -37.62 10.51 29.18
CA PHE A 333 -37.84 11.75 28.41
C PHE A 333 -39.06 12.58 28.87
N VAL A 334 -39.70 12.21 29.99
CA VAL A 334 -40.83 12.95 30.58
C VAL A 334 -40.56 13.28 32.06
N GLY A 335 -39.30 13.56 32.39
CA GLY A 335 -38.87 14.02 33.71
C GLY A 335 -38.05 15.28 33.58
#